data_AF-A0AAW1UPJ6-F1
#
_entry.id   AF-A0AAW1UPJ6-F1
#
_cell.length_a   1.000
_cell.length_b   1.000
_cell.length_c   1.000
_cell.angle_alpha   90.00
_cell.angle_beta   90.00
_cell.angle_gamma   90.00
#
_symmetry.space_group_name_H-M   'P 1'
#
loop_
_entity.id
_entity.type
_entity.pdbx_description
1 polymer ?
#
loop_
_entity_poly.entity_id
_entity_poly.type
_entity_poly.pdbx_seq_one_letter_code
_entity_poly.pdbx_strand_id
1 'polypeptide(L)'
;MVTYRYLLNEEQQRIFEKVIRYCGSQTETIPMSFVLGFYVTLVVGRWWDQYKLLPWPDTLCLFLNAGIPGSDETQRLMRRNIIRYVILAFVITMQRISLRVKKRFPTWQHVVDSGK
;
A
#
# COMPACT_ATOMS: atom_id res chain seq x y z
N MET A 1 -36.19 1.61 11.00
CA MET A 1 -37.19 1.26 12.05
C MET A 1 -37.99 2.45 12.54
N VAL A 2 -37.38 3.62 12.81
CA VAL A 2 -38.12 4.81 13.29
C VAL A 2 -39.14 5.32 12.27
N THR A 3 -38.75 5.41 10.99
CA THR A 3 -39.63 5.79 9.88
C THR A 3 -40.80 4.81 9.69
N TYR A 4 -40.54 3.51 9.80
CA TYR A 4 -41.56 2.44 9.74
C TYR A 4 -42.62 2.58 10.84
N ARG A 5 -42.20 2.87 12.08
CA ARG A 5 -43.10 2.92 13.23
C ARG A 5 -43.89 4.22 13.37
N TYR A 6 -43.35 5.36 12.95
CA TYR A 6 -43.92 6.66 13.27
C TYR A 6 -44.32 7.51 12.06
N LEU A 7 -43.89 7.15 10.85
CA LEU A 7 -44.10 7.97 9.65
C LEU A 7 -44.95 7.28 8.56
N LEU A 8 -45.06 5.96 8.60
CA LEU A 8 -45.70 5.16 7.55
C LEU A 8 -47.11 4.73 7.97
N ASN A 9 -48.08 4.94 7.07
CA ASN A 9 -49.45 4.45 7.25
C ASN A 9 -49.54 2.93 7.04
N GLU A 10 -50.61 2.29 7.51
CA GLU A 10 -50.78 0.83 7.48
C GLU A 10 -50.59 0.20 6.08
N GLU A 11 -51.08 0.86 5.03
CA GLU A 11 -50.94 0.38 3.66
C GLU A 11 -49.48 0.43 3.18
N GLN A 12 -48.76 1.48 3.55
CA GLN A 12 -47.35 1.64 3.22
C GLN A 12 -46.47 0.69 4.05
N GLN A 13 -46.86 0.38 5.29
CA GLN A 13 -46.21 -0.64 6.12
C GLN A 13 -46.32 -2.03 5.47
N ARG A 14 -47.49 -2.41 4.95
CA ARG A 14 -47.68 -3.68 4.23
C ARG A 14 -46.82 -3.79 2.96
N ILE A 15 -46.64 -2.68 2.23
CA ILE A 15 -45.75 -2.63 1.06
C ILE A 15 -44.29 -2.77 1.50
N PHE A 16 -43.89 -2.07 2.57
CA PHE A 16 -42.54 -2.14 3.11
C PHE A 16 -42.19 -3.56 3.59
N GLU A 17 -43.12 -4.28 4.22
CA GLU A 17 -42.93 -5.68 4.59
C GLU A 17 -42.71 -6.61 3.38
N LYS A 18 -43.44 -6.37 2.27
CA LYS A 18 -43.23 -7.11 1.01
C LYS A 18 -41.84 -6.85 0.44
N VAL A 19 -41.38 -5.59 0.48
CA VAL A 19 -40.02 -5.21 0.03
C VAL A 19 -38.95 -5.87 0.89
N ILE A 20 -39.11 -5.88 2.21
CA ILE A 20 -38.14 -6.57 3.10
C ILE A 20 -38.08 -8.06 2.80
N ARG A 21 -39.23 -8.74 2.63
CA ARG A 21 -39.23 -10.17 2.28
C ARG A 21 -38.56 -10.42 0.94
N TYR A 22 -38.79 -9.54 -0.04
CA TYR A 22 -38.15 -9.62 -1.34
C TYR A 22 -36.63 -9.41 -1.26
N CYS A 23 -36.15 -8.42 -0.51
CA CYS A 23 -34.71 -8.21 -0.31
C CYS A 23 -34.06 -9.32 0.53
N GLY A 24 -34.78 -9.86 1.52
CA GLY A 24 -34.33 -10.97 2.35
C GLY A 24 -34.07 -12.24 1.54
N SER A 25 -34.96 -12.58 0.60
CA SER A 25 -34.79 -13.77 -0.25
C SER A 25 -33.64 -13.64 -1.25
N GLN A 26 -33.23 -12.41 -1.61
CA GLN A 26 -32.10 -12.14 -2.50
C GLN A 26 -30.75 -12.06 -1.76
N THR A 27 -30.76 -11.97 -0.42
CA THR A 27 -29.53 -11.88 0.39
C THR A 27 -28.80 -13.22 0.46
N GLU A 28 -29.51 -14.34 0.24
CA GLU A 28 -28.95 -15.70 0.30
C GLU A 28 -28.28 -16.16 -1.01
N THR A 29 -28.40 -15.42 -2.10
CA THR A 29 -28.05 -15.93 -3.44
C THR A 29 -26.55 -15.89 -3.77
N ILE A 30 -25.74 -15.15 -2.99
CA ILE A 30 -24.28 -15.10 -3.18
C ILE A 30 -23.59 -15.19 -1.81
N PRO A 31 -22.79 -16.22 -1.52
CA PRO A 31 -21.97 -16.25 -0.32
C PRO A 31 -20.88 -15.19 -0.45
N MET A 32 -21.18 -13.97 0.00
CA MET A 32 -20.24 -12.83 -0.02
C MET A 32 -18.90 -13.19 0.62
N SER A 33 -18.92 -14.04 1.64
CA SER A 33 -17.73 -14.56 2.32
C SER A 33 -16.77 -15.29 1.37
N PHE A 34 -17.28 -16.00 0.36
CA PHE A 34 -16.46 -16.73 -0.61
C PHE A 34 -15.73 -15.78 -1.56
N VAL A 35 -16.45 -14.82 -2.15
CA VAL A 35 -15.87 -13.79 -3.02
C VAL A 35 -14.87 -12.92 -2.25
N LEU A 36 -15.22 -12.56 -1.01
CA LEU A 36 -14.32 -11.83 -0.12
C LEU A 36 -13.06 -12.64 0.20
N GLY A 37 -13.17 -13.95 0.43
CA GLY A 37 -12.03 -14.84 0.67
C GLY A 37 -11.04 -14.84 -0.51
N PHE A 38 -11.54 -14.96 -1.74
CA PHE A 38 -10.68 -14.85 -2.94
C PHE A 38 -10.08 -13.47 -3.10
N TYR A 39 -10.88 -12.41 -2.92
CA TYR A 39 -10.41 -11.04 -3.03
C TYR A 39 -9.29 -10.74 -2.04
N VAL A 40 -9.47 -11.10 -0.77
CA VAL A 40 -8.45 -10.93 0.28
C VAL A 40 -7.20 -11.72 -0.07
N THR A 41 -7.32 -12.96 -0.51
CA THR A 41 -6.17 -13.79 -0.90
C THR A 41 -5.38 -13.14 -2.03
N LEU A 42 -6.06 -12.60 -3.05
CA LEU A 42 -5.43 -11.90 -4.16
C LEU A 42 -4.75 -10.59 -3.71
N VAL A 43 -5.41 -9.80 -2.85
CA VAL A 43 -4.85 -8.55 -2.32
C VAL A 43 -3.60 -8.82 -1.48
N VAL A 44 -3.66 -9.82 -0.59
CA VAL A 44 -2.52 -10.22 0.26
C VAL A 44 -1.35 -10.72 -0.59
N GLY A 45 -1.63 -11.54 -1.63
CA GLY A 45 -0.60 -12.00 -2.57
C GLY A 45 0.11 -10.84 -3.25
N ARG A 46 -0.65 -9.90 -3.84
CA ARG A 46 -0.09 -8.72 -4.49
C ARG A 46 0.69 -7.83 -3.53
N TRP A 47 0.20 -7.65 -2.31
CA TRP A 47 0.90 -6.88 -1.27
C TRP A 47 2.23 -7.52 -0.92
N TRP A 48 2.26 -8.84 -0.76
CA TRP A 48 3.48 -9.57 -0.44
C TRP A 48 4.49 -9.51 -1.59
N ASP A 49 4.04 -9.62 -2.83
CA ASP A 49 4.91 -9.47 -4.00
C ASP A 49 5.49 -8.05 -4.12
N GLN A 50 4.69 -7.01 -3.84
CA GLN A 50 5.20 -5.64 -3.74
C GLN A 50 6.24 -5.49 -2.64
N TYR A 51 6.04 -6.14 -1.48
CA TYR A 51 6.99 -6.09 -0.37
C TYR A 51 8.33 -6.75 -0.72
N LYS A 52 8.33 -7.90 -1.39
CA LYS A 52 9.56 -8.59 -1.84
C LYS A 52 10.37 -7.77 -2.84
N LEU A 53 9.70 -6.95 -3.66
CA LEU A 53 10.36 -6.10 -4.65
C LEU A 53 11.05 -4.89 -4.04
N LEU A 54 10.83 -4.57 -2.75
CA LEU A 54 11.54 -3.49 -2.09
C LEU A 54 13.05 -3.83 -2.01
N PRO A 55 13.92 -3.04 -2.67
CA PRO A 55 15.35 -3.30 -2.67
C PRO A 55 15.91 -3.02 -1.26
N TRP A 56 16.47 -4.05 -0.63
CA TRP A 56 17.20 -3.91 0.62
C TRP A 56 18.65 -3.49 0.32
N PRO A 57 19.17 -2.43 0.96
CA PRO A 57 20.52 -1.95 0.69
C PRO A 57 21.62 -2.93 1.14
N ASP A 58 21.32 -3.84 2.07
CA ASP A 58 22.30 -4.72 2.70
C ASP A 58 23.02 -5.64 1.70
N THR A 59 22.28 -6.25 0.77
CA THR A 59 22.85 -7.11 -0.27
C THR A 59 23.79 -6.31 -1.18
N LEU A 60 23.41 -5.08 -1.55
CA LEU A 60 24.26 -4.20 -2.34
C LEU A 60 25.52 -3.80 -1.58
N CYS A 61 25.40 -3.46 -0.28
CA CYS A 61 26.54 -3.13 0.57
C CYS A 61 27.56 -4.27 0.62
N LEU A 62 27.08 -5.52 0.72
CA LEU A 62 27.95 -6.70 0.69
C LEU A 62 28.72 -6.82 -0.64
N PHE A 63 28.03 -6.67 -1.77
CA PHE A 63 28.67 -6.69 -3.08
C PHE A 63 29.67 -5.55 -3.28
N LEU A 64 29.37 -4.35 -2.78
CA LEU A 64 30.27 -3.20 -2.87
C LEU A 64 31.53 -3.39 -2.02
N ASN A 65 31.40 -4.00 -0.84
CA ASN A 65 32.56 -4.33 0.00
C ASN A 65 33.45 -5.40 -0.64
N ALA A 66 32.85 -6.39 -1.31
CA ALA A 66 33.60 -7.42 -2.03
C ALA A 66 34.24 -6.90 -3.33
N GLY A 67 33.54 -6.03 -4.07
CA GLY A 67 33.97 -5.52 -5.38
C GLY A 67 34.97 -4.36 -5.33
N ILE A 68 34.97 -3.57 -4.25
CA ILE A 68 35.94 -2.49 -4.02
C ILE A 68 36.70 -2.81 -2.72
N PRO A 69 37.66 -3.74 -2.75
CA PRO A 69 38.45 -4.09 -1.58
C PRO A 69 39.43 -2.96 -1.24
N GLY A 70 39.58 -2.70 0.06
CA GLY A 70 40.56 -1.75 0.59
C GLY A 70 39.95 -0.60 1.40
N SER A 71 40.79 0.00 2.24
CA SER A 71 40.43 0.98 3.28
C SER A 71 40.87 2.40 2.97
N ASP A 72 41.42 2.64 1.78
CA ASP A 72 41.84 3.99 1.38
C ASP A 72 40.65 4.93 1.34
N GLU A 73 40.91 6.21 1.58
CA GLU A 73 39.88 7.26 1.63
C GLU A 73 39.08 7.30 0.32
N THR A 74 39.75 7.19 -0.83
CA THR A 74 39.11 7.13 -2.16
C THR A 74 38.14 5.97 -2.26
N GLN A 75 38.53 4.77 -1.84
CA GLN A 75 37.69 3.56 -1.93
C GLN A 75 36.50 3.64 -0.98
N ARG A 76 36.72 4.19 0.22
CA ARG A 76 35.65 4.46 1.19
C ARG A 76 34.63 5.47 0.64
N LEU A 77 35.09 6.56 0.03
CA LEU A 77 34.25 7.57 -0.60
C LEU A 77 33.47 6.99 -1.79
N MET A 78 34.11 6.16 -2.62
CA MET A 78 33.45 5.47 -3.74
C MET A 78 32.29 4.59 -3.25
N ARG A 79 32.51 3.70 -2.27
CA ARG A 79 31.44 2.85 -1.70
C ARG A 79 30.28 3.70 -1.15
N ARG A 80 30.59 4.78 -0.42
CA ARG A 80 29.59 5.69 0.17
C ARG A 80 28.77 6.43 -0.89
N ASN A 81 29.42 6.90 -1.94
CA ASN A 81 28.76 7.62 -3.03
C ASN A 81 27.84 6.70 -3.84
N ILE A 82 28.28 5.47 -4.12
CA ILE A 82 27.43 4.48 -4.83
C ILE A 82 26.16 4.19 -4.03
N ILE A 83 26.29 3.91 -2.73
CA ILE A 83 25.13 3.66 -1.86
C ILE A 83 24.20 4.87 -1.82
N ARG A 84 24.74 6.09 -1.70
CA ARG A 84 23.94 7.32 -1.71
C ARG A 84 23.15 7.47 -3.01
N TYR A 85 23.75 7.19 -4.17
CA TYR A 85 23.04 7.25 -5.45
C TYR A 85 21.93 6.21 -5.57
N VAL A 86 22.16 4.98 -5.09
CA VAL A 86 21.11 3.95 -5.09
C VAL A 86 19.96 4.33 -4.16
N ILE A 87 20.25 4.80 -2.95
CA ILE A 87 19.22 5.26 -2.01
C ILE A 87 18.45 6.45 -2.59
N LEU A 88 19.14 7.39 -3.26
CA LEU A 88 18.50 8.53 -3.91
C LEU A 88 17.52 8.06 -5.01
N ALA A 89 17.94 7.16 -5.89
CA ALA A 89 17.06 6.59 -6.92
C ALA A 89 15.84 5.87 -6.32
N PHE A 90 16.04 5.15 -5.21
CA PHE A 90 14.97 4.51 -4.47
C PHE A 90 13.97 5.52 -3.88
N VAL A 91 14.45 6.59 -3.24
CA VAL A 91 13.61 7.66 -2.68
C VAL A 91 12.79 8.33 -3.77
N ILE A 92 13.38 8.64 -4.93
CA ILE A 92 12.68 9.25 -6.07
C ILE A 92 11.56 8.34 -6.57
N THR A 93 11.84 7.04 -6.70
CA THR A 93 10.85 6.04 -7.11
C THR A 93 9.71 5.95 -6.10
N MET A 94 10.05 5.88 -4.81
CA MET A 94 9.09 5.81 -3.72
C MET A 94 8.26 7.09 -3.57
N GLN A 95 8.77 8.26 -3.95
CA GLN A 95 8.01 9.51 -3.95
C GLN A 95 6.84 9.48 -4.95
N ARG A 96 6.94 8.68 -6.02
CA ARG A 96 5.84 8.50 -6.99
C ARG A 96 4.82 7.45 -6.56
N ILE A 97 5.27 6.41 -5.86
CA ILE A 97 4.42 5.25 -5.50
C ILE A 97 3.77 5.45 -4.12
N SER A 98 4.50 6.00 -3.15
CA SER A 98 4.08 6.14 -1.76
C SER A 98 3.70 7.57 -1.42
N LEU A 99 2.42 7.78 -1.08
CA LEU A 99 1.93 9.07 -0.59
C LEU A 99 2.66 9.54 0.67
N ARG A 100 3.10 8.60 1.53
CA ARG A 100 3.83 8.93 2.76
C ARG A 100 5.21 9.52 2.45
N VAL A 101 5.91 8.94 1.47
CA VAL A 101 7.22 9.43 1.02
C VAL A 101 7.06 10.76 0.29
N LYS A 102 6.03 10.91 -0.55
CA LYS A 102 5.68 12.18 -1.18
C LYS A 102 5.39 13.30 -0.17
N LYS A 103 4.70 13.00 0.93
CA LYS A 103 4.46 13.98 2.01
C LYS A 103 5.74 14.36 2.75
N ARG A 104 6.66 13.41 2.95
CA ARG A 104 7.95 13.64 3.61
C ARG A 104 8.90 14.45 2.73
N PHE A 105 8.91 14.19 1.42
CA PHE A 105 9.74 14.88 0.44
C PHE A 105 8.85 15.47 -0.65
N PRO A 106 8.16 16.59 -0.39
CA PRO A 106 7.24 17.18 -1.36
C PRO A 106 7.95 17.86 -2.53
N THR A 107 9.14 18.43 -2.29
CA THR A 107 9.96 19.09 -3.33
C THR A 107 11.38 18.53 -3.35
N TRP A 108 12.08 18.73 -4.47
CA TRP A 108 13.49 18.35 -4.62
C TRP A 108 14.39 18.95 -3.55
N GLN A 109 14.10 20.17 -3.09
CA GLN A 109 14.85 20.83 -2.03
C GLN A 109 14.82 20.02 -0.73
N HIS A 110 13.68 19.41 -0.37
CA HIS A 110 13.58 18.57 0.83
C HIS A 110 14.47 17.33 0.76
N VAL A 111 14.66 16.77 -0.44
CA VAL A 111 15.56 15.63 -0.66
C VAL A 111 17.02 16.06 -0.48
N VAL A 112 17.39 17.21 -1.05
CA VAL A 112 18.74 17.78 -0.92
C VAL A 112 19.06 18.14 0.53
N ASP A 113 18.13 18.81 1.22
CA ASP A 113 18.32 19.24 2.61
C ASP A 113 18.47 18.06 3.57
N SER A 114 17.83 16.92 3.25
CA SER A 114 17.94 15.67 4.02
C SER A 114 19.24 14.88 3.76
N GLY A 115 19.99 15.26 2.73
CA GLY A 115 21.22 14.58 2.30
C GLY A 115 22.52 15.15 2.90
N LYS A 116 22.42 16.14 3.80
CA LYS A 116 23.57 16.68 4.56
C LYS A 116 24.20 15.61 5.46
#